data_AF-A0AAV9V2C7-F1
#
_entry.id   AF-A0AAV9V2C7-F1
#
_cell.length_a   1.000
_cell.length_b   1.000
_cell.length_c   1.000
_cell.angle_alpha   90.00
_cell.angle_beta   90.00
_cell.angle_gamma   90.00
#
_symmetry.space_group_name_H-M   'P 1'
#
loop_
_entity.id
_entity.type
_entity.pdbx_description
1 polymer ?
#
loop_
_entity_poly.entity_id
_entity_poly.type
_entity_poly.pdbx_seq_one_letter_code
_entity_poly.pdbx_strand_id
1 'polypeptide(L)'
;MTADSSIQQTPFIKQLAANDRPTRDKAVESLKAYLSSSRTFTQSDFLKLWKGLFYCMWLSDRPRTQQRLADELASLVEVLKPHNVITFLEAFWTTMTREWTSIDSLRMDKFMLLVRRYLAAELRRLKAAGWDEGVVRRRNEVLEGTALHPTNSKMPDGLRYHVIDIFVDELIKATKVEKEADEGADEEEDEEMEEKEAEEDQYDITPEQAEVVLLPFRKLQKETLSKPIRKNVTEMLEDERLQPLLKASTG
;
A
#
# COMPACT_ATOMS: atom_id res chain seq x y z
N MET A 1 -19.20 -26.26 -5.30
CA MET A 1 -18.85 -25.15 -6.24
C MET A 1 -17.38 -25.29 -6.57
N THR A 2 -17.08 -25.42 -7.86
CA THR A 2 -15.84 -25.98 -8.42
C THR A 2 -14.62 -25.09 -8.15
N ALA A 3 -13.91 -25.39 -7.07
CA ALA A 3 -12.55 -24.94 -6.84
C ALA A 3 -11.59 -25.80 -7.66
N ASP A 4 -11.62 -25.70 -9.00
CA ASP A 4 -10.52 -26.24 -9.80
C ASP A 4 -10.40 -25.56 -11.16
N SER A 5 -9.55 -24.56 -11.20
CA SER A 5 -8.76 -24.22 -12.39
C SER A 5 -7.46 -23.66 -11.86
N SER A 6 -6.55 -24.55 -11.44
CA SER A 6 -5.32 -24.15 -10.74
C SER A 6 -4.68 -22.94 -11.43
N ILE A 7 -4.31 -21.91 -10.66
CA ILE A 7 -3.73 -20.69 -11.22
C ILE A 7 -2.50 -21.01 -12.10
N GLN A 8 -1.85 -22.16 -11.84
CA GLN A 8 -0.72 -22.73 -12.57
C GLN A 8 -1.01 -23.06 -14.05
N GLN A 9 -2.27 -23.30 -14.43
CA GLN A 9 -2.66 -23.49 -15.83
C GLN A 9 -2.68 -22.18 -16.62
N THR A 10 -2.47 -21.04 -15.95
CA THR A 10 -2.49 -19.72 -16.58
C THR A 10 -1.10 -19.38 -17.13
N PRO A 11 -0.89 -19.37 -18.46
CA PRO A 11 0.45 -19.32 -19.05
C PRO A 11 1.26 -18.07 -18.68
N PHE A 12 0.59 -16.94 -18.46
CA PHE A 12 1.26 -15.67 -18.19
C PHE A 12 1.94 -15.61 -16.82
N ILE A 13 1.60 -16.47 -15.86
CA ILE A 13 2.22 -16.43 -14.51
C ILE A 13 3.69 -16.78 -14.57
N LYS A 14 4.06 -17.75 -15.41
CA LYS A 14 5.47 -18.08 -15.67
C LYS A 14 6.16 -16.95 -16.45
N GLN A 15 5.41 -16.23 -17.28
CA GLN A 15 5.92 -15.13 -18.09
C GLN A 15 6.25 -13.87 -17.28
N LEU A 16 5.72 -13.72 -16.06
CA LEU A 16 6.09 -12.62 -15.15
C LEU A 16 7.59 -12.64 -14.77
N ALA A 17 8.22 -13.81 -14.80
CA ALA A 17 9.66 -13.98 -14.55
C ALA A 17 10.45 -14.28 -15.84
N ALA A 18 9.90 -13.98 -17.02
CA ALA A 18 10.61 -14.14 -18.28
C ALA A 18 11.82 -13.19 -18.36
N ASN A 19 12.86 -13.58 -19.10
CA ASN A 19 14.09 -12.79 -19.19
C ASN A 19 13.91 -11.50 -20.00
N ASP A 20 13.03 -11.49 -21.01
CA ASP A 20 12.76 -10.32 -21.82
C ASP A 20 11.62 -9.47 -21.26
N ARG A 21 11.80 -8.14 -21.31
CA ARG A 21 10.81 -7.17 -20.82
C ARG A 21 9.48 -7.25 -21.58
N PRO A 22 9.41 -7.32 -22.93
CA PRO A 22 8.14 -7.32 -23.64
C PRO A 22 7.20 -8.44 -23.20
N THR A 23 7.74 -9.63 -22.91
CA THR A 23 6.96 -10.76 -22.39
C THR A 23 6.42 -10.48 -20.99
N ARG A 24 7.23 -9.89 -20.11
CA ARG A 24 6.78 -9.50 -18.76
C ARG A 24 5.71 -8.41 -18.79
N ASP A 25 5.91 -7.35 -19.58
CA ASP A 25 4.96 -6.23 -19.70
C ASP A 25 3.59 -6.75 -20.17
N LYS A 26 3.54 -7.62 -21.19
CA LYS A 26 2.30 -8.28 -21.65
C LYS A 26 1.66 -9.18 -20.59
N ALA A 27 2.48 -9.86 -19.78
CA ALA A 27 1.99 -10.72 -18.71
C ALA A 27 1.34 -9.91 -17.58
N VAL A 28 1.90 -8.75 -17.22
CA VAL A 28 1.29 -7.81 -16.24
C VAL A 28 -0.03 -7.24 -16.76
N GLU A 29 -0.09 -6.86 -18.05
CA GLU A 29 -1.33 -6.41 -18.68
C GLU A 29 -2.43 -7.49 -18.66
N SER A 30 -2.07 -8.73 -19.04
CA SER A 30 -2.97 -9.88 -18.99
C SER A 30 -3.46 -10.19 -17.58
N LEU A 31 -2.58 -10.00 -16.59
CA LEU A 31 -2.92 -10.20 -15.19
C LEU A 31 -3.98 -9.21 -14.72
N LYS A 32 -3.93 -7.94 -15.15
CA LYS A 32 -4.93 -6.94 -14.76
C LYS A 32 -6.35 -7.36 -15.16
N ALA A 33 -6.52 -7.89 -16.37
CA ALA A 33 -7.79 -8.44 -16.83
C ALA A 33 -8.20 -9.71 -16.08
N TYR A 34 -7.24 -10.56 -15.73
CA TYR A 34 -7.51 -11.78 -14.98
C TYR A 34 -8.00 -11.50 -13.54
N LEU A 35 -7.39 -10.52 -12.87
CA LEU A 35 -7.73 -10.13 -11.49
C LEU A 35 -9.07 -9.39 -11.39
N SER A 36 -9.54 -8.75 -12.46
CA SER A 36 -10.84 -8.06 -12.49
C SER A 36 -12.04 -9.01 -12.61
N SER A 37 -11.80 -10.30 -12.87
CA SER A 37 -12.84 -11.33 -12.94
C SER A 37 -13.52 -11.56 -11.59
N SER A 38 -14.74 -12.12 -11.60
CA SER A 38 -15.48 -12.49 -10.38
C SER A 38 -14.99 -13.78 -9.72
N ARG A 39 -13.84 -14.31 -10.16
CA ARG A 39 -13.23 -15.51 -9.59
C ARG A 39 -12.84 -15.28 -8.13
N THR A 40 -12.96 -16.32 -7.30
CA THR A 40 -12.36 -16.34 -5.96
C THR A 40 -10.97 -16.96 -6.03
N PHE A 41 -9.99 -16.31 -5.41
CA PHE A 41 -8.61 -16.78 -5.34
C PHE A 41 -8.29 -17.26 -3.93
N THR A 42 -7.45 -18.29 -3.83
CA THR A 42 -6.90 -18.73 -2.55
C THR A 42 -5.64 -17.96 -2.20
N GLN A 43 -5.24 -18.01 -0.93
CA GLN A 43 -3.96 -17.43 -0.50
C GLN A 43 -2.76 -18.05 -1.24
N SER A 44 -2.81 -19.36 -1.54
CA SER A 44 -1.75 -20.02 -2.31
C SER A 44 -1.66 -19.50 -3.75
N ASP A 45 -2.80 -19.17 -4.36
CA ASP A 45 -2.85 -18.61 -5.71
C ASP A 45 -2.13 -17.26 -5.75
N PHE A 46 -2.47 -16.37 -4.81
CA PHE A 46 -1.85 -15.05 -4.75
C PHE A 46 -0.39 -15.07 -4.27
N LEU A 47 0.03 -15.99 -3.40
CA LEU A 47 1.45 -16.15 -3.05
C LEU A 47 2.30 -16.58 -4.24
N LYS A 48 1.80 -17.49 -5.08
CA LYS A 48 2.48 -17.87 -6.33
C LYS A 48 2.57 -16.69 -7.29
N LEU A 49 1.49 -15.92 -7.40
CA LEU A 49 1.45 -14.73 -8.24
C LEU A 49 2.44 -13.66 -7.78
N TRP A 50 2.42 -13.31 -6.49
CA TRP A 50 3.33 -12.30 -5.92
C TRP A 50 4.79 -12.72 -5.99
N LYS A 51 5.11 -14.01 -5.93
CA LYS A 51 6.45 -14.49 -6.25
C LYS A 51 6.86 -14.14 -7.68
N GLY A 52 5.96 -14.32 -8.66
CA GLY A 52 6.20 -13.90 -10.04
C GLY A 52 6.38 -12.39 -10.19
N LEU A 53 5.50 -11.60 -9.56
CA LEU A 53 5.58 -10.13 -9.58
C LEU A 53 6.83 -9.58 -8.90
N PHE A 54 7.28 -10.20 -7.81
CA PHE A 54 8.53 -9.89 -7.14
C PHE A 54 9.72 -10.03 -8.11
N TYR A 55 9.80 -11.14 -8.84
CA TYR A 55 10.86 -11.33 -9.84
C TYR A 55 10.69 -10.44 -11.08
N CYS A 56 9.47 -10.08 -11.44
CA CYS A 56 9.23 -9.07 -12.48
C CYS A 56 9.89 -7.74 -12.10
N MET A 57 9.73 -7.29 -10.86
CA MET A 57 10.40 -6.11 -10.33
C MET A 57 11.91 -6.31 -10.18
N TRP A 58 12.34 -7.50 -9.73
CA TRP A 58 13.75 -7.87 -9.58
C TRP A 58 14.55 -7.72 -10.89
N LEU A 59 13.95 -8.13 -12.02
CA LEU A 59 14.55 -8.08 -13.36
C LEU A 59 14.41 -6.72 -14.07
N SER A 60 13.84 -5.70 -13.40
CA SER A 60 13.74 -4.35 -13.94
C SER A 60 14.94 -3.50 -13.56
N ASP A 61 15.76 -3.10 -14.55
CA ASP A 61 17.04 -2.43 -14.30
C ASP A 61 17.04 -0.91 -14.60
N ARG A 62 16.10 -0.43 -15.44
CA ARG A 62 16.07 0.98 -15.84
C ARG A 62 15.20 1.81 -14.90
N PRO A 63 15.68 2.94 -14.32
CA PRO A 63 14.95 3.71 -13.31
C PRO A 63 13.51 4.10 -13.71
N ARG A 64 13.31 4.68 -14.90
CA ARG A 64 11.95 5.03 -15.38
C ARG A 64 11.05 3.81 -15.54
N THR A 65 11.60 2.67 -15.96
CA THR A 65 10.86 1.42 -16.06
C THR A 65 10.50 0.87 -14.68
N GLN A 66 11.39 0.99 -13.69
CA GLN A 66 11.13 0.58 -12.31
C GLN A 66 10.00 1.40 -11.68
N GLN A 67 10.00 2.72 -11.87
CA GLN A 67 8.93 3.60 -11.37
C GLN A 67 7.59 3.21 -11.98
N ARG A 68 7.51 3.13 -13.32
CA ARG A 68 6.29 2.73 -14.02
C ARG A 68 5.81 1.34 -13.59
N LEU A 69 6.71 0.38 -13.46
CA LEU A 69 6.37 -0.97 -13.02
C LEU A 69 5.84 -0.96 -11.57
N ALA A 70 6.44 -0.18 -10.67
CA ALA A 70 5.93 -0.05 -9.30
C ALA A 70 4.48 0.48 -9.28
N ASP A 71 4.18 1.49 -10.09
CA ASP A 71 2.82 2.03 -10.24
C ASP A 71 1.87 0.99 -10.85
N GLU A 72 2.28 0.28 -11.91
CA GLU A 72 1.51 -0.79 -12.56
C GLU A 72 1.18 -1.92 -11.56
N LEU A 73 2.17 -2.41 -10.80
CA LEU A 73 1.97 -3.47 -9.81
C LEU A 73 1.06 -3.04 -8.65
N ALA A 74 1.22 -1.81 -8.16
CA ALA A 74 0.35 -1.26 -7.11
C ALA A 74 -1.11 -1.11 -7.59
N SER A 75 -1.33 -0.71 -8.85
CA SER A 75 -2.67 -0.56 -9.42
C SER A 75 -3.47 -1.86 -9.49
N LEU A 76 -2.83 -3.03 -9.35
CA LEU A 76 -3.52 -4.32 -9.31
C LEU A 76 -4.48 -4.45 -8.13
N VAL A 77 -4.22 -3.73 -7.03
CA VAL A 77 -5.12 -3.69 -5.86
C VAL A 77 -6.48 -3.09 -6.22
N GLU A 78 -6.51 -2.13 -7.14
CA GLU A 78 -7.69 -1.36 -7.49
C GLU A 78 -8.66 -2.15 -8.37
N VAL A 79 -8.16 -3.07 -9.21
CA VAL A 79 -9.00 -3.85 -10.15
C VAL A 79 -9.69 -5.06 -9.52
N LEU A 80 -9.26 -5.49 -8.33
CA LEU A 80 -9.79 -6.68 -7.66
C LEU A 80 -11.24 -6.48 -7.20
N LYS A 81 -12.02 -7.57 -7.19
CA LYS A 81 -13.31 -7.61 -6.50
C LYS A 81 -13.12 -7.61 -4.97
N PRO A 82 -14.02 -7.01 -4.17
CA PRO A 82 -13.84 -6.84 -2.72
C PRO A 82 -13.46 -8.10 -1.95
N HIS A 83 -14.04 -9.26 -2.30
CA HIS A 83 -13.79 -10.53 -1.62
C HIS A 83 -12.37 -11.08 -1.80
N ASN A 84 -11.59 -10.57 -2.76
CA ASN A 84 -10.21 -10.98 -3.00
C ASN A 84 -9.18 -9.99 -2.44
N VAL A 85 -9.59 -8.78 -2.04
CA VAL A 85 -8.66 -7.68 -1.71
C VAL A 85 -7.77 -8.06 -0.54
N ILE A 86 -8.35 -8.46 0.60
CA ILE A 86 -7.57 -8.76 1.82
C ILE A 86 -6.57 -9.90 1.57
N THR A 87 -7.00 -10.97 0.90
CA THR A 87 -6.13 -12.11 0.56
C THR A 87 -4.99 -11.67 -0.38
N PHE A 88 -5.23 -10.76 -1.31
CA PHE A 88 -4.19 -10.23 -2.20
C PHE A 88 -3.18 -9.35 -1.45
N LEU A 89 -3.65 -8.49 -0.53
CA LEU A 89 -2.80 -7.69 0.37
C LEU A 89 -1.94 -8.60 1.25
N GLU A 90 -2.53 -9.64 1.84
CA GLU A 90 -1.83 -10.61 2.67
C GLU A 90 -0.70 -11.30 1.92
N ALA A 91 -0.95 -11.72 0.69
CA ALA A 91 0.06 -12.35 -0.16
C ALA A 91 1.21 -11.39 -0.52
N PHE A 92 0.92 -10.10 -0.74
CA PHE A 92 1.96 -9.08 -0.96
C PHE A 92 2.86 -8.95 0.27
N TRP A 93 2.26 -8.64 1.43
CA TRP A 93 3.02 -8.39 2.65
C TRP A 93 3.79 -9.63 3.10
N THR A 94 3.18 -10.82 2.99
CA THR A 94 3.88 -12.09 3.24
C THR A 94 5.10 -12.27 2.32
N THR A 95 4.96 -11.92 1.03
CA THR A 95 6.06 -12.02 0.06
C THR A 95 7.16 -11.02 0.39
N MET A 96 6.82 -9.75 0.63
CA MET A 96 7.81 -8.73 0.99
C MET A 96 8.54 -9.08 2.28
N THR A 97 7.81 -9.46 3.34
CA THR A 97 8.39 -9.91 4.62
C THR A 97 9.35 -11.08 4.44
N ARG A 98 9.01 -12.07 3.59
CA ARG A 98 9.86 -13.24 3.36
C ARG A 98 11.15 -12.89 2.59
N GLU A 99 11.04 -12.08 1.53
CA GLU A 99 12.14 -11.86 0.60
C GLU A 99 13.03 -10.66 0.99
N TRP A 100 12.58 -9.76 1.88
CA TRP A 100 13.24 -8.46 2.13
C TRP A 100 14.74 -8.55 2.41
N THR A 101 15.16 -9.48 3.28
CA THR A 101 16.57 -9.64 3.66
C THR A 101 17.44 -10.20 2.54
N SER A 102 16.84 -10.76 1.50
CA SER A 102 17.56 -11.29 0.32
C SER A 102 17.80 -10.23 -0.76
N ILE A 103 17.16 -9.06 -0.65
CA ILE A 103 17.32 -7.94 -1.57
C ILE A 103 18.66 -7.27 -1.26
N ASP A 104 19.58 -7.30 -2.23
CA ASP A 104 20.84 -6.58 -2.13
C ASP A 104 20.65 -5.07 -2.28
N SER A 105 21.65 -4.30 -1.82
CA SER A 105 21.59 -2.84 -1.78
C SER A 105 21.35 -2.18 -3.14
N LEU A 106 21.84 -2.77 -4.25
CA LEU A 106 21.64 -2.21 -5.60
C LEU A 106 20.19 -2.33 -6.08
N ARG A 107 19.38 -3.19 -5.44
CA ARG A 107 17.97 -3.41 -5.77
C ARG A 107 17.01 -2.82 -4.74
N MET A 108 17.50 -2.36 -3.59
CA MET A 108 16.65 -1.96 -2.47
C MET A 108 15.70 -0.81 -2.83
N ASP A 109 16.21 0.25 -3.46
CA ASP A 109 15.43 1.48 -3.74
C ASP A 109 14.14 1.20 -4.51
N LYS A 110 14.20 0.33 -5.51
CA LYS A 110 13.02 0.00 -6.34
C LYS A 110 11.99 -0.83 -5.55
N PHE A 111 12.42 -1.67 -4.62
CA PHE A 111 11.51 -2.40 -3.73
C PHE A 111 10.92 -1.51 -2.63
N MET A 112 11.70 -0.57 -2.09
CA MET A 112 11.18 0.48 -1.22
C MET A 112 10.11 1.32 -1.93
N LEU A 113 10.37 1.73 -3.19
CA LEU A 113 9.38 2.44 -4.00
C LEU A 113 8.11 1.59 -4.23
N LEU A 114 8.26 0.30 -4.55
CA LEU A 114 7.12 -0.60 -4.71
C LEU A 114 6.29 -0.70 -3.43
N VAL A 115 6.91 -0.86 -2.26
CA VAL A 115 6.18 -0.87 -0.97
C VAL A 115 5.43 0.44 -0.75
N ARG A 116 6.05 1.59 -1.04
CA ARG A 116 5.38 2.89 -0.92
C ARG A 116 4.17 3.01 -1.83
N ARG A 117 4.31 2.66 -3.12
CA ARG A 117 3.19 2.68 -4.08
C ARG A 117 2.09 1.70 -3.72
N TYR A 118 2.45 0.51 -3.24
CA TYR A 118 1.50 -0.50 -2.83
C TYR A 118 0.68 -0.08 -1.60
N LEU A 119 1.35 0.47 -0.57
CA LEU A 119 0.68 1.02 0.60
C LEU A 119 -0.29 2.15 0.21
N ALA A 120 0.11 3.04 -0.69
CA ALA A 120 -0.75 4.10 -1.18
C ALA A 120 -2.00 3.55 -1.89
N ALA A 121 -1.85 2.52 -2.73
CA ALA A 121 -2.97 1.86 -3.41
C ALA A 121 -3.88 1.10 -2.43
N GLU A 122 -3.30 0.47 -1.41
CA GLU A 122 -4.04 -0.16 -0.31
C GLU A 122 -4.90 0.87 0.44
N LEU A 123 -4.33 2.01 0.83
CA LEU A 123 -5.07 3.08 1.53
C LEU A 123 -6.17 3.68 0.66
N ARG A 124 -5.91 3.94 -0.63
CA ARG A 124 -6.96 4.35 -1.58
C ARG A 124 -8.07 3.31 -1.68
N ARG A 125 -7.74 2.02 -1.62
CA ARG A 125 -8.73 0.95 -1.65
C ARG A 125 -9.60 0.91 -0.39
N LEU A 126 -9.04 1.23 0.78
CA LEU A 126 -9.80 1.38 2.03
C LEU A 126 -10.70 2.61 1.99
N LYS A 127 -10.20 3.76 1.48
CA LYS A 127 -11.01 4.95 1.22
C LYS A 127 -12.19 4.65 0.30
N ALA A 128 -11.96 3.97 -0.82
CA ALA A 128 -13.02 3.57 -1.75
C ALA A 128 -14.06 2.60 -1.13
N ALA A 129 -13.71 1.94 -0.01
CA ALA A 129 -14.63 1.13 0.78
C ALA A 129 -15.28 1.95 1.93
N GLY A 130 -15.16 3.27 1.92
CA GLY A 130 -15.69 4.18 2.95
C GLY A 130 -15.03 4.01 4.31
N TRP A 131 -13.79 3.53 4.35
CA TRP A 131 -13.07 3.17 5.58
C TRP A 131 -13.89 2.22 6.48
N ASP A 132 -14.65 1.30 5.88
CA ASP A 132 -15.43 0.30 6.61
C ASP A 132 -14.58 -0.39 7.67
N GLU A 133 -15.00 -0.25 8.93
CA GLU A 133 -14.21 -0.70 10.08
C GLU A 133 -13.87 -2.19 9.99
N GLY A 134 -14.80 -3.02 9.49
CA GLY A 134 -14.59 -4.45 9.31
C GLY A 134 -13.51 -4.75 8.26
N VAL A 135 -13.48 -4.01 7.15
CA VAL A 135 -12.43 -4.10 6.13
C VAL A 135 -11.09 -3.62 6.68
N VAL A 136 -11.06 -2.47 7.36
CA VAL A 136 -9.83 -1.90 7.93
C VAL A 136 -9.24 -2.84 8.99
N ARG A 137 -10.06 -3.43 9.87
CA ARG A 137 -9.60 -4.41 10.86
C ARG A 137 -9.00 -5.67 10.23
N ARG A 138 -9.64 -6.22 9.20
CA ARG A 138 -9.06 -7.36 8.45
C ARG A 138 -7.75 -7.00 7.77
N ARG A 139 -7.60 -5.77 7.25
CA ARG A 139 -6.30 -5.29 6.77
C ARG A 139 -5.29 -5.22 7.92
N ASN A 140 -5.68 -4.69 9.07
CA ASN A 140 -4.79 -4.54 10.21
C ASN A 140 -4.25 -5.90 10.69
N GLU A 141 -5.09 -6.93 10.73
CA GLU A 141 -4.69 -8.31 11.00
C GLU A 141 -3.58 -8.79 10.04
N VAL A 142 -3.65 -8.42 8.76
CA VAL A 142 -2.59 -8.73 7.78
C VAL A 142 -1.27 -8.07 8.17
N LEU A 143 -1.26 -6.76 8.46
CA LEU A 143 -0.03 -6.04 8.84
C LEU A 143 0.56 -6.58 10.14
N GLU A 144 -0.29 -6.84 11.14
CA GLU A 144 0.09 -7.42 12.44
C GLU A 144 0.59 -8.86 12.33
N GLY A 145 0.12 -9.62 11.33
CA GLY A 145 0.61 -10.98 11.04
C GLY A 145 1.89 -11.00 10.22
N THR A 146 2.26 -9.88 9.57
CA THR A 146 3.35 -9.80 8.60
C THR A 146 4.33 -8.67 8.93
N ALA A 147 4.37 -7.60 8.13
CA ALA A 147 5.38 -6.55 8.18
C ALA A 147 5.51 -5.90 9.57
N LEU A 148 4.40 -5.71 10.29
CA LEU A 148 4.34 -5.04 11.59
C LEU A 148 4.10 -6.01 12.75
N HIS A 149 4.41 -7.29 12.60
CA HIS A 149 4.26 -8.25 13.68
C HIS A 149 5.08 -7.81 14.91
N PRO A 150 4.52 -7.72 16.14
CA PRO A 150 5.21 -7.05 17.24
C PRO A 150 6.39 -7.83 17.82
N THR A 151 6.24 -9.15 18.00
CA THR A 151 7.18 -9.94 18.80
C THR A 151 8.05 -10.91 17.99
N ASN A 152 7.76 -11.14 16.71
CA ASN A 152 8.52 -12.05 15.88
C ASN A 152 9.86 -11.43 15.46
N SER A 153 10.96 -11.99 15.96
CA SER A 153 12.32 -11.53 15.68
C SER A 153 12.83 -11.91 14.29
N LYS A 154 12.12 -12.78 13.55
CA LYS A 154 12.46 -13.15 12.17
C LYS A 154 11.97 -12.13 11.14
N MET A 155 11.17 -11.15 11.57
CA MET A 155 10.69 -10.12 10.66
C MET A 155 11.84 -9.19 10.27
N PRO A 156 11.94 -8.78 9.00
CA PRO A 156 12.97 -7.85 8.55
C PRO A 156 12.72 -6.45 9.13
N ASP A 157 13.58 -6.01 10.05
CA ASP A 157 13.46 -4.67 10.63
C ASP A 157 13.58 -3.56 9.59
N GLY A 158 14.33 -3.76 8.50
CA GLY A 158 14.40 -2.81 7.39
C GLY A 158 13.04 -2.54 6.73
N LEU A 159 12.18 -3.56 6.62
CA LEU A 159 10.81 -3.37 6.11
C LEU A 159 9.95 -2.63 7.12
N ARG A 160 10.09 -2.94 8.42
CA ARG A 160 9.35 -2.24 9.49
C ARG A 160 9.67 -0.75 9.51
N TYR A 161 10.96 -0.39 9.48
CA TYR A 161 11.38 1.01 9.43
C TYR A 161 10.78 1.68 8.21
N HIS A 162 10.94 1.10 7.02
CA HIS A 162 10.38 1.67 5.80
C HIS A 162 8.86 1.88 5.87
N VAL A 163 8.10 0.91 6.40
CA VAL A 163 6.64 1.05 6.55
C VAL A 163 6.30 2.16 7.55
N ILE A 164 6.99 2.24 8.69
CA ILE A 164 6.78 3.31 9.68
C ILE A 164 7.09 4.68 9.06
N ASP A 165 8.22 4.81 8.38
CA ASP A 165 8.70 6.07 7.81
C ASP A 165 7.75 6.66 6.76
N ILE A 166 7.10 5.81 5.96
CA ILE A 166 6.26 6.27 4.85
C ILE A 166 4.77 6.35 5.20
N PHE A 167 4.32 5.77 6.32
CA PHE A 167 2.89 5.57 6.53
C PHE A 167 2.11 6.88 6.66
N VAL A 168 2.62 7.84 7.44
CA VAL A 168 1.94 9.13 7.65
C VAL A 168 1.82 9.89 6.32
N ASP A 169 2.89 9.92 5.52
CA ASP A 169 2.86 10.54 4.18
C ASP A 169 1.73 9.99 3.31
N GLU A 170 1.64 8.66 3.21
CA GLU A 170 0.67 8.02 2.32
C GLU A 170 -0.76 8.06 2.91
N LEU A 171 -0.91 8.06 4.24
CA LEU A 171 -2.21 8.24 4.89
C LEU A 171 -2.77 9.63 4.62
N ILE A 172 -1.98 10.68 4.88
CA ILE A 172 -2.38 12.07 4.63
C ILE A 172 -2.74 12.27 3.17
N LYS A 173 -1.93 11.73 2.26
CA LYS A 173 -2.22 11.80 0.82
C LYS A 173 -3.52 11.08 0.45
N ALA A 174 -3.82 9.94 1.08
CA ALA A 174 -5.03 9.19 0.78
C ALA A 174 -6.29 9.89 1.32
N THR A 175 -6.21 10.53 2.49
CA THR A 175 -7.36 11.11 3.18
C THR A 175 -7.67 12.54 2.74
N LYS A 176 -6.67 13.30 2.31
CA LYS A 176 -6.85 14.69 1.85
C LYS A 176 -7.87 14.77 0.71
N VAL A 177 -8.81 15.70 0.83
CA VAL A 177 -9.79 16.03 -0.21
C VAL A 177 -9.15 17.03 -1.15
N GLU A 178 -8.88 16.63 -2.40
CA GLU A 178 -8.45 17.57 -3.44
C GLU A 178 -9.67 18.41 -3.84
N LYS A 179 -9.62 19.73 -3.60
CA LYS A 179 -10.62 20.65 -4.18
C LYS A 179 -10.44 20.62 -5.70
N GLU A 180 -11.50 20.35 -6.46
CA GLU A 180 -11.47 20.57 -7.91
C GLU A 180 -11.06 22.03 -8.14
N ALA A 181 -9.97 22.24 -8.88
CA ALA A 181 -9.62 23.58 -9.32
C ALA A 181 -10.75 24.04 -10.25
N ASP A 182 -11.51 25.05 -9.83
CA ASP A 182 -12.50 25.71 -10.67
C ASP A 182 -11.76 26.30 -11.89
N GLU A 183 -11.85 25.63 -13.04
CA GLU A 183 -11.27 26.07 -14.32
C GLU A 183 -12.09 27.23 -14.92
N GLY A 184 -12.28 28.30 -14.13
CA GLY A 184 -13.18 29.40 -14.49
C GLY A 184 -12.96 30.67 -13.70
N ALA A 185 -11.73 31.20 -13.67
CA ALA A 185 -11.49 32.59 -13.31
C ALA A 185 -10.63 33.23 -14.40
N ASP A 186 -11.28 34.07 -15.21
CA ASP A 186 -10.67 34.92 -16.22
C ASP A 186 -9.48 35.70 -15.64
N GLU A 187 -8.39 35.76 -16.42
CA GLU A 187 -7.23 36.59 -16.17
C GLU A 187 -7.62 38.06 -16.26
N GLU A 188 -8.02 38.69 -15.15
CA GLU A 188 -7.93 40.14 -14.94
C GLU A 188 -8.41 40.48 -13.52
N GLU A 189 -7.48 40.44 -12.55
CA GLU A 189 -7.36 41.39 -11.43
C GLU A 189 -6.18 40.94 -10.54
N ASP A 190 -4.98 41.38 -10.95
CA ASP A 190 -3.84 41.57 -10.06
C ASP A 190 -4.18 42.71 -9.09
N GLU A 191 -3.71 42.56 -7.84
CA GLU A 191 -3.74 43.56 -6.74
C GLU A 191 -4.90 43.47 -5.73
N GLU A 192 -5.10 42.30 -5.13
CA GLU A 192 -5.42 42.20 -3.70
C GLU A 192 -4.82 40.89 -3.17
N MET A 193 -3.60 40.97 -2.61
CA MET A 193 -3.05 39.88 -1.80
C MET A 193 -3.85 39.82 -0.49
N GLU A 194 -5.07 39.28 -0.57
CA GLU A 194 -5.78 38.80 0.60
C GLU A 194 -4.90 37.76 1.29
N GLU A 195 -4.69 37.96 2.58
CA GLU A 195 -4.34 36.90 3.51
C GLU A 195 -5.34 35.76 3.30
N LYS A 196 -5.03 34.82 2.42
CA LYS A 196 -5.66 33.50 2.45
C LYS A 196 -5.27 32.93 3.79
N GLU A 197 -6.11 33.14 4.80
CA GLU A 197 -6.17 32.31 5.99
C GLU A 197 -5.90 30.88 5.53
N ALA A 198 -4.94 30.20 6.15
CA ALA A 198 -4.63 28.83 5.82
C ALA A 198 -5.89 27.98 6.07
N GLU A 199 -6.75 27.88 5.05
CA GLU A 199 -7.99 27.12 5.11
C GLU A 199 -7.62 25.71 5.55
N GLU A 200 -8.23 25.26 6.65
CA GLU A 200 -7.93 23.97 7.25
C GLU A 200 -8.10 22.86 6.21
N ASP A 201 -7.05 22.05 6.03
CA ASP A 201 -7.07 20.90 5.13
C ASP A 201 -8.26 20.00 5.48
N GLN A 202 -9.13 19.71 4.49
CA GLN A 202 -10.26 18.80 4.66
C GLN A 202 -9.83 17.35 4.38
N TYR A 203 -10.26 16.44 5.25
CA TYR A 203 -9.95 15.01 5.17
C TYR A 203 -11.22 14.16 5.11
N ASP A 204 -11.25 13.21 4.19
CA ASP A 204 -12.30 12.20 4.05
C ASP A 204 -11.97 10.98 4.90
N ILE A 205 -11.90 11.17 6.22
CA ILE A 205 -11.78 10.11 7.25
C ILE A 205 -12.22 10.68 8.60
N THR A 206 -12.96 9.92 9.41
CA THR A 206 -13.28 10.36 10.78
C THR A 206 -12.14 10.04 11.75
N PRO A 207 -12.06 10.71 12.92
CA PRO A 207 -11.09 10.38 13.96
C PRO A 207 -11.14 8.92 14.43
N GLU A 208 -12.33 8.35 14.54
CA GLU A 208 -12.52 6.96 14.93
C GLU A 208 -11.96 6.01 13.87
N GLN A 209 -12.21 6.30 12.58
CA GLN A 209 -11.67 5.54 11.46
C GLN A 209 -10.14 5.67 11.39
N ALA A 210 -9.60 6.87 11.59
CA ALA A 210 -8.16 7.12 11.63
C ALA A 210 -7.49 6.34 12.77
N GLU A 211 -8.07 6.32 13.97
CA GLU A 211 -7.52 5.53 15.08
C GLU A 211 -7.59 4.02 14.79
N VAL A 212 -8.66 3.53 14.15
CA VAL A 212 -8.72 2.12 13.71
C VAL A 212 -7.60 1.83 12.71
N VAL A 213 -7.34 2.72 11.75
CA VAL A 213 -6.24 2.58 10.77
C VAL A 213 -4.86 2.50 11.45
N LEU A 214 -4.67 3.19 12.59
CA LEU A 214 -3.40 3.23 13.33
C LEU A 214 -3.19 2.05 14.30
N LEU A 215 -4.17 1.19 14.53
CA LEU A 215 -4.09 0.09 15.51
C LEU A 215 -2.84 -0.81 15.36
N PRO A 216 -2.37 -1.21 14.16
CA PRO A 216 -1.15 -2.01 14.02
C PRO A 216 0.08 -1.31 14.61
N PHE A 217 0.16 0.02 14.46
CA PHE A 217 1.26 0.83 14.98
C PHE A 217 1.15 1.00 16.50
N ARG A 218 -0.06 1.23 17.02
CA ARG A 218 -0.32 1.26 18.47
C ARG A 218 0.07 -0.07 19.13
N LYS A 219 -0.29 -1.19 18.51
CA LYS A 219 0.09 -2.53 18.96
C LYS A 219 1.60 -2.72 18.91
N LEU A 220 2.23 -2.34 17.80
CA LEU A 220 3.68 -2.42 17.64
C LEU A 220 4.41 -1.59 18.71
N GLN A 221 3.97 -0.37 18.99
CA GLN A 221 4.51 0.50 20.04
C GLN A 221 4.48 -0.19 21.42
N LYS A 222 3.34 -0.80 21.76
CA LYS A 222 3.13 -1.44 23.06
C LYS A 222 3.90 -2.75 23.22
N GLU A 223 3.91 -3.59 22.18
CA GLU A 223 4.29 -4.99 22.29
C GLU A 223 5.67 -5.32 21.71
N THR A 224 6.26 -4.43 20.89
CA THR A 224 7.55 -4.73 20.25
C THR A 224 8.66 -4.97 21.27
N LEU A 225 9.47 -5.99 21.01
CA LEU A 225 10.65 -6.31 21.82
C LEU A 225 11.86 -5.44 21.45
N SER A 226 11.82 -4.76 20.30
CA SER A 226 12.91 -3.92 19.79
C SER A 226 12.74 -2.49 20.26
N LYS A 227 13.63 -2.01 21.15
CA LYS A 227 13.63 -0.61 21.61
C LYS A 227 13.76 0.40 20.46
N PRO A 228 14.64 0.20 19.46
CA PRO A 228 14.71 1.09 18.29
C PRO A 228 13.40 1.17 17.51
N ILE A 229 12.74 0.02 17.27
CA ILE A 229 11.43 0.01 16.58
C ILE A 229 10.38 0.74 17.40
N ARG A 230 10.35 0.50 18.72
CA ARG A 230 9.44 1.21 19.64
C ARG A 230 9.61 2.73 19.54
N LYS A 231 10.86 3.20 19.53
CA LYS A 231 11.16 4.62 19.41
C LYS A 231 10.60 5.19 18.10
N ASN A 232 10.91 4.57 16.96
CA ASN A 232 10.47 5.06 15.65
C ASN A 232 8.94 5.09 15.52
N VAL A 233 8.24 4.03 15.97
CA VAL A 233 6.78 4.03 15.91
C VAL A 233 6.15 5.03 16.88
N THR A 234 6.78 5.30 18.03
CA THR A 234 6.33 6.39 18.92
C THR A 234 6.47 7.74 18.22
N GLU A 235 7.62 8.03 17.63
CA GLU A 235 7.87 9.29 16.90
C GLU A 235 6.87 9.45 15.74
N MET A 236 6.60 8.38 15.00
CA MET A 236 5.60 8.37 13.93
C MET A 236 4.17 8.64 14.44
N LEU A 237 3.80 8.08 15.60
CA LEU A 237 2.49 8.30 16.22
C LEU A 237 2.33 9.69 16.85
N GLU A 238 3.44 10.38 17.08
CA GLU A 238 3.52 11.76 17.58
C GLU A 238 3.63 12.79 16.45
N ASP A 239 3.69 12.36 15.19
CA ASP A 239 3.74 13.25 14.02
C ASP A 239 2.56 14.22 14.02
N GLU A 240 2.86 15.52 14.02
CA GLU A 240 1.87 16.60 14.12
C GLU A 240 0.84 16.56 13.00
N ARG A 241 1.21 15.99 11.83
CA ARG A 241 0.31 15.84 10.69
C ARG A 241 -0.84 14.86 10.95
N LEU A 242 -0.73 13.99 11.96
CA LEU A 242 -1.83 13.12 12.39
C LEU A 242 -2.88 13.86 13.23
N GLN A 243 -2.56 15.01 13.81
CA GLN A 243 -3.45 15.75 14.71
C GLN A 243 -4.78 16.14 14.05
N PRO A 244 -4.81 16.67 12.81
CA PRO A 244 -6.06 16.99 12.12
C PRO A 244 -6.94 15.76 11.85
N LEU A 245 -6.34 14.57 11.69
CA LEU A 245 -7.07 13.32 11.47
C LEU A 245 -7.67 12.75 12.75
N LEU A 246 -7.09 13.05 13.92
CA LEU A 246 -7.42 12.41 15.21
C LEU A 246 -8.25 13.30 16.14
N LYS A 247 -8.32 14.60 15.88
CA LYS A 247 -9.18 15.52 16.62
C LYS A 247 -10.60 15.44 16.04
N ALA A 248 -11.59 15.27 16.90
CA ALA A 248 -12.97 15.55 16.51
C ALA A 248 -13.04 17.01 16.05
N SER A 249 -13.60 17.27 14.86
CA SER A 249 -14.03 18.62 14.52
C SER A 249 -14.91 19.09 15.66
N THR A 250 -14.42 20.07 16.42
CA THR A 250 -15.24 20.78 17.39
C THR A 250 -16.27 21.56 16.58
N GLY A 251 -17.42 20.93 16.34
CA GLY A 251 -18.65 21.59 15.91
C GLY A 251 -19.30 22.31 17.08
#